data_AF-F3C6P0-F1
#
_entry.id   AF-F3C6P0-F1
#
_cell.length_a   1.000
_cell.length_b   1.000
_cell.length_c   1.000
_cell.angle_alpha   90.00
_cell.angle_beta   90.00
_cell.angle_gamma   90.00
#
_symmetry.space_group_name_H-M   'P 1'
#
loop_
_entity.id
_entity.type
_entity.pdbx_description
1 polymer ?
#
loop_
_entity_poly.entity_id
_entity_poly.type
_entity_poly.pdbx_seq_one_letter_code
_entity_poly.pdbx_strand_id
1 'polypeptide(L)' 'VFMGTHASVLPKVRIGKQAVVGAGSVAIRNVAAGTTVFGVPATRISG' A
#
# COMPACT_ATOMS: atom_id res chain seq x y z
N VAL A 1 1.39 -9.00 5.17
CA VAL A 1 1.31 -7.82 4.27
C VAL A 1 1.91 -8.23 2.95
N PHE A 2 1.27 -7.89 1.85
CA PHE A 2 1.82 -8.16 0.52
C PHE A 2 2.40 -6.85 -0.03
N MET A 3 3.65 -6.89 -0.50
CA MET A 3 4.29 -5.78 -1.21
C MET A 3 4.64 -6.25 -2.61
N GLY A 4 4.05 -5.59 -3.61
CA GLY A 4 4.41 -5.77 -4.99
C GLY A 4 5.83 -5.29 -5.27
N THR A 5 6.37 -5.72 -6.40
CA THR A 5 7.71 -5.34 -6.85
C THR A 5 7.84 -3.81 -6.98
N HIS A 6 8.95 -3.24 -6.52
CA HIS A 6 9.19 -1.79 -6.49
C HIS A 6 8.13 -0.97 -5.72
N ALA A 7 7.36 -1.57 -4.80
CA ALA A 7 6.52 -0.81 -3.88
C ALA A 7 7.38 -0.06 -2.85
N SER A 8 7.07 1.22 -2.62
CA SER A 8 7.74 2.06 -1.63
C SER A 8 6.76 2.53 -0.56
N VAL A 9 7.22 2.58 0.69
CA VAL A 9 6.42 3.06 1.82
C VAL A 9 7.17 4.21 2.49
N LEU A 10 6.48 5.32 2.69
CA LEU A 10 7.08 6.48 3.33
C LEU A 10 7.38 6.18 4.82
N PRO A 11 8.50 6.66 5.38
CA PRO A 11 8.78 6.47 6.81
C PRO A 11 7.61 6.91 7.69
N LYS A 12 7.35 6.17 8.76
CA LYS A 12 6.22 6.34 9.70
C LYS A 12 4.83 5.95 9.17
N VAL A 13 4.70 5.58 7.89
CA VAL A 13 3.45 4.99 7.37
C VAL A 13 3.30 3.56 7.86
N ARG A 14 2.11 3.22 8.37
CA ARG A 14 1.75 1.88 8.82
C ARG A 14 0.94 1.15 7.76
N ILE A 15 1.36 -0.07 7.44
CA ILE A 15 0.62 -0.99 6.57
C ILE A 15 -0.09 -2.02 7.45
N GLY A 16 -1.42 -2.03 7.41
CA GLY A 16 -2.24 -2.94 8.21
C GLY A 16 -2.07 -4.42 7.83
N LYS A 17 -2.41 -5.32 8.75
CA LYS A 17 -2.37 -6.78 8.52
C LYS A 17 -3.18 -7.15 7.27
N GLN A 18 -2.67 -8.10 6.47
CA GLN A 18 -3.31 -8.52 5.20
C GLN A 18 -3.55 -7.41 4.16
N ALA A 19 -2.99 -6.21 4.35
CA ALA A 19 -3.03 -5.21 3.30
C ALA A 19 -2.10 -5.60 2.12
N VAL A 20 -2.47 -5.14 0.94
CA VAL A 20 -1.80 -5.38 -0.33
C VAL A 20 -1.36 -4.04 -0.91
N VAL A 21 -0.06 -3.84 -1.05
CA VAL A 21 0.51 -2.69 -1.77
C VAL A 21 0.92 -3.19 -3.14
N GLY A 22 0.30 -2.70 -4.21
CA GLY A 22 0.59 -3.18 -5.56
C GLY A 22 1.98 -2.79 -6.05
N ALA A 23 2.42 -3.40 -7.15
CA ALA A 23 3.71 -3.13 -7.76
C ALA A 23 3.83 -1.64 -8.17
N GLY A 24 5.03 -1.06 -8.02
CA GLY A 24 5.31 0.34 -8.36
C GLY A 24 4.53 1.38 -7.54
N SER A 25 3.86 0.98 -6.46
CA SER A 25 3.01 1.88 -5.67
C SER A 25 3.79 2.59 -4.57
N VAL A 26 3.45 3.85 -4.29
CA VAL A 26 4.13 4.67 -3.27
C VAL A 26 3.14 5.04 -2.16
N ALA A 27 3.21 4.33 -1.04
CA ALA A 27 2.34 4.55 0.12
C ALA A 27 2.81 5.76 0.94
N ILE A 28 2.10 6.87 0.79
CA ILE A 28 2.33 8.12 1.54
C ILE A 28 1.35 8.30 2.73
N ARG A 29 0.40 7.38 2.90
CA ARG A 29 -0.62 7.40 3.97
C ARG A 29 -0.79 6.00 4.57
N ASN A 30 -1.26 5.94 5.82
CA ASN A 30 -1.54 4.68 6.51
C ASN A 30 -2.55 3.84 5.71
N VAL A 31 -2.24 2.54 5.57
CA VAL A 31 -3.07 1.58 4.86
C VAL A 31 -3.79 0.71 5.88
N ALA A 32 -5.12 0.65 5.80
CA ALA A 32 -5.92 -0.15 6.72
C ALA A 32 -5.72 -1.66 6.49
N ALA A 33 -5.97 -2.47 7.51
CA ALA A 33 -5.87 -3.92 7.41
C ALA A 33 -6.84 -4.47 6.35
N GLY A 34 -6.39 -5.47 5.58
CA GLY A 34 -7.18 -6.11 4.52
C GLY A 34 -7.49 -5.22 3.31
N THR A 35 -6.86 -4.04 3.19
CA THR A 35 -7.09 -3.14 2.04
C THR A 35 -6.01 -3.29 0.98
N THR A 36 -6.42 -3.13 -0.28
CA THR A 36 -5.51 -3.08 -1.42
C THR A 36 -5.31 -1.62 -1.85
N VAL A 37 -4.05 -1.21 -2.02
CA VAL A 37 -3.67 0.12 -2.51
C VAL A 37 -2.79 -0.01 -3.74
N PHE A 38 -2.97 0.91 -4.68
CA PHE A 38 -2.18 0.96 -5.91
C PHE A 38 -1.94 2.40 -6.37
N GLY A 39 -0.83 2.64 -7.08
CA GLY A 39 -0.50 3.90 -7.74
C GLY A 39 0.51 4.78 -6.99
N VAL A 40 0.78 5.95 -7.58
CA VAL A 40 1.68 6.99 -7.03
C VAL A 40 0.94 8.33 -7.08
N PRO A 41 0.36 8.81 -5.96
CA PRO A 41 0.36 8.22 -4.63
C PRO A 41 -0.56 6.99 -4.50
N ALA A 42 -0.18 6.03 -3.64
CA ALA A 42 -0.95 4.80 -3.45
C ALA A 42 -2.32 5.11 -2.85
N THR A 43 -3.37 4.75 -3.58
CA THR A 43 -4.76 5.00 -3.22
C THR A 43 -5.50 3.68 -3.08
N ARG A 44 -6.50 3.63 -2.18
CA ARG A 44 -7.33 2.43 -2.00
C ARG A 44 -8.03 2.12 -3.32
N ILE A 45 -7.86 0.89 -3.78
CA ILE A 45 -8.61 0.35 -4.91
C ILE A 45 -9.59 -0.71 -4.38
N SER A 46 -10.82 -0.67 -4.88
CA SER A 46 -11.80 -1.75 -4.68
C SER A 46 -11.87 -2.55 -5.98
N GLY A 47 -11.56 -3.83 -5.89
CA GLY A 47 -11.94 -4.85 -6.88
C GLY A 47 -13.00 -5.73 -6.27
#